data_AF-A0A6V7Y7U5-F1
#
_entry.id   AF-A0A6V7Y7U5-F1
#
_cell.length_a   1.000
_cell.length_b   1.000
_cell.length_c   1.000
_cell.angle_alpha   90.00
_cell.angle_beta   90.00
_cell.angle_gamma   90.00
#
_symmetry.space_group_name_H-M   'P 1'
#
loop_
_entity.id
_entity.type
_entity.pdbx_description
1 polymer ?
#
loop_
_entity_poly.entity_id
_entity_poly.type
_entity_poly.pdbx_seq_one_letter_code
_entity_poly.pdbx_strand_id
1 'polypeptide(L)'
;MDITMDPIMMAALVISIGFSIDIPAHVSYHFYSSGFDLPKPINKNDRHLFLNQRLTTTLLAVGIPALQAAISTSFCVLALLLVPLYMAQIFVKIMFSCIILCVIHSLILIPALIVLSDGILWNLFLLCHNTESVPNSIES
;
A
#
# COMPACT_ATOMS: atom_id res chain seq x y z
N MET A 1 -22.51 11.11 18.15
CA MET A 1 -22.63 9.73 17.59
C MET A 1 -21.75 8.86 18.46
N ASP A 2 -22.30 8.36 19.56
CA ASP A 2 -21.57 7.52 20.51
C ASP A 2 -21.65 6.07 20.04
N ILE A 3 -20.73 5.71 19.15
CA ILE A 3 -20.43 4.30 18.84
C ILE A 3 -19.70 3.73 20.05
N THR A 4 -20.38 2.91 20.86
CA THR A 4 -19.75 2.12 21.91
C THR A 4 -18.77 1.15 21.25
N MET A 5 -17.48 1.32 21.52
CA MET A 5 -16.41 0.49 20.97
C MET A 5 -16.42 -0.88 21.64
N ASP A 6 -17.24 -1.79 21.11
CA ASP A 6 -17.23 -3.18 21.56
C ASP A 6 -15.86 -3.83 21.25
N PRO A 7 -15.38 -4.77 22.08
CA PRO A 7 -14.09 -5.44 21.89
C PRO A 7 -13.87 -6.02 20.48
N ILE A 8 -14.97 -6.38 19.81
CA ILE A 8 -15.03 -6.83 18.43
C ILE A 8 -14.60 -5.74 17.44
N MET A 9 -15.09 -4.51 17.61
CA MET A 9 -14.71 -3.36 16.80
C MET A 9 -13.24 -3.02 17.02
N MET A 10 -12.76 -3.15 18.25
CA MET A 10 -11.36 -2.93 18.58
C MET A 10 -10.45 -3.95 17.90
N ALA A 11 -10.82 -5.24 17.91
CA ALA A 11 -10.10 -6.28 17.17
C ALA A 11 -10.12 -6.03 15.65
N ALA A 12 -11.27 -5.64 15.10
CA ALA A 12 -11.40 -5.30 13.69
C ALA A 12 -10.50 -4.12 13.27
N LEU A 13 -10.43 -3.08 14.10
CA LEU A 13 -9.53 -1.94 13.89
C LEU A 13 -8.06 -2.35 13.94
N VAL A 14 -7.66 -3.21 14.87
CA VAL A 14 -6.27 -3.70 14.95
C VAL A 14 -5.89 -4.51 13.73
N ILE A 15 -6.77 -5.41 13.27
CA ILE A 15 -6.57 -6.19 12.04
C ILE A 15 -6.47 -5.26 10.82
N SER A 16 -7.32 -4.24 10.76
CA SER A 16 -7.32 -3.23 9.70
C SER A 16 -6.00 -2.45 9.64
N ILE A 17 -5.51 -2.00 10.79
CA ILE A 17 -4.20 -1.35 10.89
C ILE A 17 -3.12 -2.30 10.39
N GLY A 18 -3.06 -3.54 10.90
CA GLY A 18 -2.06 -4.54 10.53
C GLY A 18 -1.98 -4.78 9.01
N PHE A 19 -3.11 -5.02 8.35
CA PHE A 19 -3.12 -5.22 6.89
C PHE A 19 -2.79 -3.95 6.11
N SER A 20 -3.20 -2.78 6.60
CA SER A 20 -2.93 -1.49 5.96
C SER A 20 -1.43 -1.15 5.92
N ILE A 21 -0.65 -1.54 6.93
CA ILE A 21 0.81 -1.34 6.95
C ILE A 21 1.61 -2.52 6.36
N ASP A 22 1.13 -3.75 6.46
CA ASP A 22 1.88 -4.94 6.04
C ASP A 22 2.04 -5.04 4.52
N ILE A 23 0.95 -4.84 3.76
CA ILE A 23 0.98 -4.99 2.29
C ILE A 23 1.87 -3.92 1.63
N PRO A 24 1.76 -2.62 1.98
CA PRO A 24 2.66 -1.61 1.42
C PRO A 24 4.13 -1.82 1.80
N ALA A 25 4.41 -2.31 3.01
CA ALA A 25 5.77 -2.61 3.43
C ALA A 25 6.39 -3.75 2.60
N HIS A 26 5.65 -4.86 2.43
CA HIS A 26 6.10 -5.98 1.60
C HIS A 26 6.28 -5.61 0.14
N VAL A 27 5.33 -4.84 -0.43
CA VAL A 27 5.42 -4.39 -1.82
C VAL A 27 6.58 -3.41 -2.01
N SER A 28 6.78 -2.46 -1.09
CA SER A 28 7.87 -1.47 -1.18
C SER A 28 9.23 -2.15 -1.07
N TYR A 29 9.37 -3.14 -0.21
CA TYR A 29 10.60 -3.92 -0.07
C TYR A 29 10.92 -4.71 -1.36
N HIS A 30 9.94 -5.43 -1.91
CA HIS A 30 10.13 -6.22 -3.13
C HIS A 30 10.33 -5.34 -4.38
N PHE A 31 9.71 -4.17 -4.40
CA PHE A 31 9.90 -3.14 -5.42
C PHE A 31 11.31 -2.53 -5.37
N TYR A 32 11.82 -2.21 -4.18
CA TYR A 32 13.16 -1.67 -4.01
C TYR A 32 14.25 -2.72 -4.30
N SER A 33 14.06 -3.95 -3.82
CA SER A 33 15.00 -5.05 -4.05
C SER A 33 15.14 -5.39 -5.54
N SER A 34 14.07 -5.29 -6.33
CA SER A 34 14.11 -5.51 -7.79
C SER A 34 14.69 -4.31 -8.56
N GLY A 35 14.97 -3.19 -7.89
CA GLY A 35 15.43 -1.95 -8.51
C GLY A 35 16.94 -1.85 -8.68
N PHE A 36 17.71 -2.74 -8.06
CA PHE A 36 19.17 -2.77 -8.18
C PHE A 36 19.65 -3.37 -9.50
N ASP A 37 18.85 -4.24 -10.13
CA ASP A 37 19.27 -5.01 -11.30
C ASP A 37 18.97 -4.36 -12.66
N LEU A 38 18.26 -3.20 -12.69
CA LEU A 38 17.88 -2.55 -13.94
C LEU A 38 18.59 -1.21 -14.20
N PRO A 39 18.90 -0.89 -15.47
CA PRO A 39 19.50 0.39 -15.85
C PRO A 39 18.62 1.55 -15.39
N LYS A 40 19.23 2.55 -14.72
CA LYS A 40 18.52 3.76 -14.32
C LYS A 40 18.06 4.53 -15.58
N PRO A 41 16.76 4.82 -15.72
CA PRO A 41 16.26 5.62 -16.85
C PRO A 41 16.83 7.03 -16.80
N ILE A 42 17.32 7.51 -17.96
CA ILE A 42 17.99 8.81 -18.11
C ILE A 42 16.97 9.97 -18.16
N ASN A 43 15.73 9.70 -18.61
CA ASN A 43 14.68 10.70 -18.75
C ASN A 43 13.50 10.45 -17.78
N LYS A 44 12.81 11.54 -17.40
CA LYS A 44 11.67 11.55 -16.47
C LYS A 44 10.46 10.75 -16.99
N ASN A 45 10.15 10.87 -18.28
CA ASN A 45 9.00 10.20 -18.88
C ASN A 45 9.20 8.68 -18.95
N ASP A 46 10.41 8.25 -19.33
CA ASP A 46 10.76 6.82 -19.41
C ASP A 46 10.78 6.18 -18.02
N ARG A 47 11.19 6.94 -17.00
CA ARG A 47 11.14 6.50 -15.60
C ARG A 47 9.73 6.20 -15.15
N HIS A 48 8.78 7.10 -15.40
CA HIS A 48 7.41 6.92 -14.95
C HIS A 48 6.75 5.73 -15.63
N LEU A 49 6.97 5.54 -16.93
CA LEU A 49 6.48 4.36 -17.67
C LEU A 49 7.05 3.06 -17.08
N PHE A 50 8.36 3.02 -16.86
CA PHE A 50 9.07 1.88 -16.30
C PHE A 50 8.63 1.55 -14.86
N LEU A 51 8.45 2.58 -14.03
CA LEU A 51 7.88 2.47 -12.69
C LEU A 51 6.49 1.84 -12.72
N ASN A 52 5.58 2.37 -13.53
CA ASN A 52 4.21 1.87 -13.63
C ASN A 52 4.15 0.41 -14.07
N GLN A 53 4.99 0.00 -15.02
CA GLN A 53 5.06 -1.39 -15.45
C GLN A 53 5.53 -2.30 -14.31
N ARG A 54 6.62 -1.94 -13.62
CA ARG A 54 7.14 -2.71 -12.47
C ARG A 54 6.18 -2.75 -11.29
N LEU A 55 5.53 -1.62 -11.02
CA LEU A 55 4.49 -1.49 -10.01
C LEU A 55 3.33 -2.44 -10.30
N THR A 56 2.85 -2.45 -11.54
CA THR A 56 1.75 -3.34 -11.95
C THR A 56 2.14 -4.80 -11.78
N THR A 57 3.35 -5.20 -12.21
CA THR A 57 3.82 -6.58 -12.04
C THR A 57 3.95 -6.97 -10.57
N THR A 58 4.49 -6.08 -9.73
CA THR A 58 4.67 -6.33 -8.29
C THR A 58 3.32 -6.38 -7.57
N LEU A 59 2.42 -5.48 -7.92
CA LEU A 59 1.07 -5.41 -7.35
C LEU A 59 0.23 -6.62 -7.77
N LEU A 60 0.39 -7.15 -8.98
CA LEU A 60 -0.22 -8.42 -9.36
C LEU A 60 0.39 -9.60 -8.61
N ALA A 61 1.71 -9.62 -8.40
CA ALA A 61 2.38 -10.69 -7.68
C ALA A 61 1.97 -10.77 -6.19
N VAL A 62 1.78 -9.62 -5.52
CA VAL A 62 1.43 -9.55 -4.09
C VAL A 62 -0.07 -9.35 -3.85
N GLY A 63 -0.77 -8.69 -4.77
CA GLY A 63 -2.20 -8.38 -4.64
C GLY A 63 -3.09 -9.61 -4.80
N ILE A 64 -2.72 -10.58 -5.65
CA ILE A 64 -3.45 -11.84 -5.78
C ILE A 64 -3.45 -12.67 -4.48
N PRO A 65 -2.30 -12.95 -3.83
CA PRO A 65 -2.30 -13.68 -2.55
C PRO A 65 -2.99 -12.88 -1.44
N ALA A 66 -2.87 -11.56 -1.43
CA ALA A 66 -3.61 -10.71 -0.48
C ALA A 66 -5.13 -10.83 -0.65
N LEU A 67 -5.62 -10.77 -1.89
CA LEU A 67 -7.05 -10.90 -2.19
C LEU A 67 -7.55 -12.31 -1.86
N GLN A 68 -6.75 -13.34 -2.15
CA GLN A 68 -7.06 -14.73 -1.79
C GLN A 68 -7.20 -14.89 -0.27
N ALA A 69 -6.29 -14.33 0.52
CA ALA A 69 -6.37 -14.37 1.97
C ALA A 69 -7.62 -13.62 2.50
N ALA A 70 -7.94 -12.47 1.93
CA ALA A 70 -9.13 -11.70 2.28
C ALA A 70 -10.44 -12.47 1.99
N ILE A 71 -10.51 -13.14 0.84
CA ILE A 71 -11.66 -13.98 0.46
C ILE A 71 -11.78 -15.17 1.43
N SER A 72 -10.68 -15.86 1.73
CA SER A 72 -10.67 -17.00 2.67
C SER A 72 -11.17 -16.60 4.06
N THR A 73 -10.71 -15.45 4.55
CA THR A 73 -11.13 -14.90 5.85
C THR A 73 -12.61 -14.54 5.83
N SER A 74 -13.09 -13.93 4.74
CA SER A 74 -14.50 -13.59 4.58
C SER A 74 -15.40 -14.83 4.61
N PHE A 75 -14.99 -15.92 3.95
CA PHE A 75 -15.72 -17.19 3.95
C PHE A 75 -15.73 -17.85 5.33
N CYS A 76 -14.60 -17.80 6.04
CA CYS A 76 -14.48 -18.29 7.42
C CYS A 76 -15.45 -17.57 8.36
N VAL A 77 -15.50 -16.24 8.27
CA VAL A 77 -16.41 -15.43 9.09
C VAL A 77 -17.87 -15.70 8.72
N LEU A 78 -18.18 -15.93 7.44
CA LEU A 78 -19.54 -16.27 6.99
C LEU A 78 -20.09 -17.54 7.65
N ALA A 79 -19.23 -18.50 8.04
CA ALA A 79 -19.65 -19.71 8.74
C ALA A 79 -20.28 -19.43 10.11
N LEU A 80 -19.96 -18.29 10.73
CA LEU A 80 -20.56 -17.86 12.01
C LEU A 80 -22.02 -17.44 11.86
N LEU A 81 -22.50 -17.20 10.63
CA LEU A 81 -23.90 -16.88 10.36
C LEU A 81 -24.85 -18.06 10.60
N LEU A 82 -24.31 -19.28 10.69
CA LEU A 82 -25.05 -20.50 11.01
C LEU A 82 -25.53 -20.54 12.47
N VAL A 83 -24.99 -19.66 13.32
CA VAL A 83 -25.37 -19.57 14.73
C VAL A 83 -26.41 -18.45 14.90
N PRO A 84 -27.63 -18.74 15.44
CA PRO A 84 -28.70 -17.76 15.59
C PRO A 84 -28.48 -16.82 16.79
N LEU A 85 -27.31 -16.16 16.83
CA LEU A 85 -26.95 -15.18 17.84
C LEU A 85 -26.88 -13.79 17.19
N TYR A 86 -27.64 -12.83 17.74
CA TYR A 86 -27.63 -11.44 17.30
C TYR A 86 -26.22 -10.83 17.25
N MET A 87 -25.40 -11.13 18.27
CA MET A 87 -24.01 -10.69 18.34
C MET A 87 -23.15 -11.26 17.21
N ALA A 88 -23.38 -12.51 16.80
CA ALA A 88 -22.65 -13.16 15.71
C ALA A 88 -23.01 -12.54 14.35
N GLN A 89 -24.27 -12.18 14.13
CA GLN A 89 -24.70 -11.54 12.87
C GLN A 89 -24.10 -10.14 12.70
N ILE A 90 -24.01 -9.36 13.78
CA ILE A 90 -23.34 -8.06 13.80
C ILE A 90 -21.84 -8.21 13.55
N PHE A 91 -21.22 -9.20 14.20
CA PHE A 91 -19.81 -9.54 14.00
C PHE A 91 -19.49 -9.82 12.52
N VAL A 92 -20.27 -10.67 11.86
CA VAL A 92 -20.07 -11.01 10.44
C VAL A 92 -20.16 -9.76 9.55
N LYS A 93 -21.16 -8.89 9.78
CA LYS A 93 -21.35 -7.66 9.01
C LYS A 93 -20.19 -6.68 9.16
N ILE A 94 -19.71 -6.48 10.39
CA ILE A 94 -18.56 -5.61 10.68
C ILE A 94 -17.30 -6.17 10.04
N MET A 95 -17.04 -7.47 10.21
CA MET A 95 -15.83 -8.09 9.71
C MET A 95 -15.76 -8.12 8.18
N PHE A 96 -16.87 -8.44 7.52
CA PHE A 96 -16.96 -8.37 6.07
C PHE A 96 -16.71 -6.95 5.54
N SER A 97 -17.34 -5.93 6.15
CA SER A 97 -17.14 -4.53 5.75
C SER A 97 -15.71 -4.07 5.99
N CYS A 98 -15.11 -4.48 7.11
CA CYS A 98 -13.72 -4.17 7.45
C CYS A 98 -12.75 -4.76 6.41
N ILE A 99 -12.88 -6.04 6.06
CA ILE A 99 -12.00 -6.72 5.10
C ILE A 99 -12.07 -6.02 3.74
N ILE A 100 -13.27 -5.69 3.24
CA ILE A 100 -13.44 -4.98 1.95
C ILE A 100 -12.76 -3.62 1.98
N LEU A 101 -13.01 -2.83 3.03
CA LEU A 101 -12.39 -1.50 3.16
C LEU A 101 -10.87 -1.59 3.25
N CYS A 102 -10.34 -2.58 3.96
CA CYS A 102 -8.88 -2.80 4.06
C CYS A 102 -8.27 -3.12 2.71
N VAL A 103 -8.87 -4.04 1.94
CA VAL A 103 -8.37 -4.42 0.61
C VAL A 103 -8.41 -3.22 -0.34
N ILE A 104 -9.52 -2.49 -0.39
CA ILE A 104 -9.65 -1.31 -1.27
C ILE A 104 -8.63 -0.23 -0.87
N HIS A 105 -8.56 0.10 0.42
CA HIS A 105 -7.64 1.13 0.90
C HIS A 105 -6.18 0.74 0.64
N SER A 106 -5.79 -0.49 0.97
CA SER A 106 -4.42 -0.97 0.80
C SER A 106 -4.01 -1.02 -0.67
N LEU A 107 -4.89 -1.46 -1.59
CA LEU A 107 -4.58 -1.49 -3.02
C LEU A 107 -4.44 -0.09 -3.65
N ILE A 108 -5.14 0.92 -3.12
CA ILE A 108 -5.04 2.32 -3.60
C ILE A 108 -3.84 3.04 -2.96
N LEU A 109 -3.57 2.77 -1.68
CA LEU A 109 -2.48 3.41 -0.94
C LEU A 109 -1.10 3.08 -1.55
N ILE A 110 -0.91 1.83 -2.00
CA ILE A 110 0.35 1.34 -2.58
C ILE A 110 0.82 2.18 -3.80
N PRO A 111 0.04 2.32 -4.90
CA PRO A 111 0.45 3.12 -6.04
C PRO A 111 0.64 4.59 -5.67
N ALA A 112 -0.17 5.12 -4.75
CA ALA A 112 -0.05 6.50 -4.28
C ALA A 112 1.29 6.75 -3.55
N LEU A 113 1.68 5.87 -2.63
CA LEU A 113 2.95 6.00 -1.89
C LEU A 113 4.17 5.90 -2.79
N ILE A 114 4.13 5.02 -3.80
CA ILE A 114 5.29 4.81 -4.66
C ILE A 114 5.46 5.99 -5.64
N VAL A 115 4.37 6.52 -6.21
CA VAL A 115 4.42 7.75 -7.02
C VAL A 115 4.90 8.95 -6.20
N LEU A 116 4.43 9.07 -4.95
CA LEU A 116 4.87 10.14 -4.06
C LEU A 116 6.36 10.06 -3.75
N SER A 117 6.87 8.87 -3.42
CA SER A 117 8.28 8.65 -3.11
C SER A 117 9.20 8.91 -4.30
N ASP A 118 8.83 8.51 -5.52
CA ASP A 118 9.61 8.84 -6.73
C ASP A 118 9.63 10.36 -6.99
N GLY A 119 8.49 11.04 -6.81
CA GLY A 119 8.40 12.49 -6.94
C GLY A 119 9.29 13.25 -5.95
N ILE A 120 9.29 12.82 -4.68
CA ILE A 120 10.16 13.39 -3.64
C ILE A 120 11.63 13.16 -3.98
N LEU A 121 12.01 11.94 -4.36
CA LEU A 121 13.39 11.60 -4.72
C LEU A 121 13.88 12.43 -5.92
N TRP A 122 13.04 12.61 -6.93
CA TRP A 122 13.39 13.44 -8.09
C TRP A 122 13.59 14.91 -7.72
N ASN A 123 12.71 15.46 -6.88
CA ASN A 123 12.86 16.84 -6.43
C ASN A 123 14.16 17.05 -5.63
N LEU A 124 14.51 16.10 -4.76
CA LEU A 124 15.80 16.12 -4.05
C LEU A 124 16.99 16.01 -5.00
N PHE A 125 16.92 15.15 -6.01
CA PHE A 125 17.98 15.03 -7.03
C PHE A 125 18.19 16.35 -7.79
N LEU A 126 17.11 17.02 -8.19
CA LEU A 126 17.20 18.34 -8.84
C LEU A 126 17.81 19.39 -7.93
N LEU A 127 17.47 19.41 -6.63
CA LEU A 127 18.04 20.35 -5.68
C LEU A 127 19.56 20.16 -5.50
N CYS A 128 20.01 18.90 -5.49
CA CYS A 128 21.44 18.57 -5.38
C CYS A 128 22.23 18.91 -6.66
N HIS A 129 21.65 18.68 -7.84
CA HIS A 129 22.31 19.03 -9.10
C HIS A 129 22.32 20.55 -9.35
N ASN A 130 21.31 21.29 -8.90
CA ASN A 130 21.24 22.75 -9.07
C ASN A 130 22.16 23.52 -8.10
N THR A 131 22.74 22.83 -7.10
CA THR A 131 23.73 23.43 -6.17
C THR A 131 25.18 23.29 -6.66
N GLU A 132 25.47 22.41 -7.63
CA GLU A 132 26.81 22.30 -8.26
C GLU A 132 27.05 23.35 -9.38
N SER A 133 26.04 24.14 -9.75
CA SER A 133 26.16 25.18 -10.79
C SER A 133 26.27 26.61 -10.23
N VAL A 134 26.93 26.81 -9.09
CA VAL A 134 27.49 28.14 -8.76
C VAL A 134 28.93 28.17 -9.27
N PRO A 135 29.20 28.77 -10.45
CA PRO A 135 30.58 28.94 -10.89
C PRO A 135 31.28 29.92 -9.95
N ASN A 136 32.42 29.47 -9.42
CA ASN A 136 33.48 30.35 -8.96
C ASN A 136 33.86 31.29 -10.11
N SER A 137 33.36 32.52 -10.07
CA SER A 137 33.94 33.66 -10.79
C SER A 137 33.83 34.91 -9.93
N ILE A 138 34.41 34.82 -8.74
CA ILE A 138 35.18 35.92 -8.14
C ILE A 138 36.65 35.54 -8.35
N GLU A 139 37.20 35.74 -9.55
CA GLU A 139 38.63 36.00 -9.72
C GLU A 139 38.89 36.62 -11.09
N SER A 140 39.66 37.73 -11.05
CA SER A 140 40.20 38.58 -12.12
C SER A 140 39.23 39.42 -12.96
#